data_AF-A0A3S9M4U9-F1
#
_entry.id   AF-A0A3S9M4U9-F1
#
_cell.length_a   1.000
_cell.length_b   1.000
_cell.length_c   1.000
_cell.angle_alpha   90.00
_cell.angle_beta   90.00
_cell.angle_gamma   90.00
#
_symmetry.space_group_name_H-M   'P 1'
#
loop_
_entity.id
_entity.type
_entity.pdbx_description
1 polymer ?
#
loop_
_entity_poly.entity_id
_entity_poly.type
_entity_poly.pdbx_seq_one_letter_code
_entity_poly.pdbx_strand_id
1 'polypeptide(L)'
;MTSGSTGQAEADHGEKGGVRTALAGLTTRGRSFLAAGVAAAVCAYVLGQSDLLRVGLLLAVLPLVCATVLYRTRYRVAGSRRLSPARVPAGSEARVHLRMDNVSRLPTGLLMLQDRVPYVLGPRPRFVLDRVEPGGRREVSYRVRSDLRGRYPLGPLQLRLSDPFGMCELTRSFSTYDTLTVIPRVEPLPPVRFSGEAKGYGDGRQRSLALAGEDDVIPRGYRYGDDLRRVHWRSTARYGELMVRREEQPQRSRCTVLLDTRGPAFQGAGPDSAFEWAVSGAASVLVHMLERGFSVRLLTDTGTSVPGEGADGFAGASQESADAAGLMMDTLAVIDHSDGTGLSRAYDLLRGGNEGLLVAFFGDLDEEQAAVAAKMRQRSGGAVAFVLDSGAWAREPSDVAGPLDRSEERLRMLREAGWTALSVPRGASLNELWRQADRARTDAAATSGARGEGGPA
;
A
#
# COMPACT_ATOMS: atom_id res chain seq x y z
N MET A 1 -12.18 5.79 -39.38
CA MET A 1 -12.90 4.55 -39.71
C MET A 1 -12.38 3.44 -38.83
N THR A 2 -13.10 3.10 -37.77
CA THR A 2 -13.14 1.77 -37.15
C THR A 2 -14.37 1.78 -36.24
N SER A 3 -15.27 0.86 -36.55
CA SER A 3 -16.65 0.75 -36.11
C SER A 3 -16.79 0.24 -34.67
N GLY A 4 -17.76 0.80 -33.95
CA GLY A 4 -18.16 0.35 -32.61
C GLY A 4 -18.77 -1.06 -32.62
N SER A 5 -18.48 -1.82 -31.58
CA SER A 5 -19.15 -3.08 -31.27
C SER A 5 -20.30 -2.81 -30.31
N THR A 6 -21.50 -3.04 -30.80
CA THR A 6 -22.75 -2.99 -30.04
C THR A 6 -22.79 -4.21 -29.12
N GLY A 7 -22.78 -3.97 -27.80
CA GLY A 7 -23.00 -5.00 -26.79
C GLY A 7 -24.44 -5.53 -26.91
N GLN A 8 -24.57 -6.74 -27.42
CA GLN A 8 -25.83 -7.45 -27.55
C GLN A 8 -26.20 -8.00 -26.17
N ALA A 9 -27.27 -7.47 -25.59
CA ALA A 9 -27.84 -7.89 -24.32
C ALA A 9 -28.29 -9.36 -24.42
N GLU A 10 -27.61 -10.23 -23.69
CA GLU A 10 -27.98 -11.62 -23.51
C GLU A 10 -29.23 -11.67 -22.61
N ALA A 11 -30.37 -11.97 -23.23
CA ALA A 11 -31.65 -12.11 -22.55
C ALA A 11 -31.66 -13.38 -21.68
N ASP A 12 -31.59 -13.13 -20.37
CA ASP A 12 -31.65 -14.10 -19.26
C ASP A 12 -32.75 -15.17 -19.43
N HIS A 13 -32.33 -16.42 -19.62
CA HIS A 13 -33.16 -17.63 -19.50
C HIS A 13 -33.52 -17.93 -18.02
N GLY A 14 -34.24 -17.00 -17.37
CA GLY A 14 -34.45 -16.98 -15.92
C GLY A 14 -35.61 -17.81 -15.35
N GLU A 15 -36.53 -18.34 -16.17
CA GLU A 15 -37.77 -18.93 -15.62
C GLU A 15 -37.67 -20.43 -15.26
N LYS A 16 -36.91 -21.25 -16.01
CA LYS A 16 -36.83 -22.71 -15.74
C LYS A 16 -35.86 -23.08 -14.60
N GLY A 17 -34.97 -22.17 -14.21
CA GLY A 17 -34.06 -22.35 -13.06
C GLY A 17 -34.70 -22.01 -11.71
N GLY A 18 -35.71 -21.13 -11.68
CA GLY A 18 -36.20 -20.53 -10.44
C GLY A 18 -36.84 -21.50 -9.44
N VAL A 19 -37.65 -22.46 -9.91
CA VAL A 19 -38.35 -23.41 -9.04
C VAL A 19 -37.38 -24.44 -8.44
N ARG A 20 -36.39 -24.89 -9.21
CA ARG A 20 -35.35 -25.80 -8.73
C ARG A 20 -34.45 -25.13 -7.69
N THR A 21 -34.08 -23.87 -7.89
CA THR A 21 -33.32 -23.10 -6.90
C THR A 21 -34.14 -22.80 -5.65
N ALA A 22 -35.45 -22.54 -5.78
CA ALA A 22 -36.33 -22.33 -4.63
C ALA A 22 -36.52 -23.61 -3.79
N LEU A 23 -36.66 -24.77 -4.42
CA LEU A 23 -36.74 -26.07 -3.73
C LEU A 23 -35.39 -26.51 -3.14
N ALA A 24 -34.27 -26.11 -3.74
CA ALA A 24 -32.93 -26.34 -3.17
C ALA A 24 -32.70 -25.57 -1.86
N GLY A 25 -33.45 -24.47 -1.64
CA GLY A 25 -33.42 -23.71 -0.39
C GLY A 25 -34.26 -24.31 0.74
N LEU A 26 -34.98 -25.42 0.56
CA LEU A 26 -35.75 -26.03 1.64
C LEU A 26 -34.81 -26.62 2.70
N THR A 27 -34.99 -26.20 3.96
CA THR A 27 -34.27 -26.74 5.10
C THR A 27 -34.75 -28.15 5.42
N THR A 28 -34.06 -28.86 6.33
CA THR A 28 -34.53 -30.17 6.81
C THR A 28 -35.98 -30.12 7.31
N ARG A 29 -36.36 -29.03 8.01
CA ARG A 29 -37.75 -28.83 8.47
C ARG A 29 -38.72 -28.68 7.31
N GLY A 30 -38.40 -27.85 6.31
CA GLY A 30 -39.26 -27.67 5.13
C GLY A 30 -39.46 -28.96 4.34
N ARG A 31 -38.39 -29.78 4.21
CA ARG A 31 -38.45 -31.08 3.54
C ARG A 31 -39.29 -32.09 4.33
N SER A 32 -39.17 -32.12 5.66
CA SER A 32 -40.00 -32.98 6.53
C SER A 32 -41.48 -32.60 6.48
N PHE A 33 -41.81 -31.31 6.51
CA PHE A 33 -43.20 -30.85 6.41
C PHE A 33 -43.81 -31.17 5.04
N LEU A 34 -43.04 -30.97 3.96
CA LEU A 34 -43.48 -31.32 2.61
C LEU A 34 -43.69 -32.84 2.48
N ALA A 35 -42.76 -33.66 2.99
CA ALA A 35 -42.87 -35.12 2.96
C ALA A 35 -44.07 -35.62 3.80
N ALA A 36 -44.27 -35.07 5.00
CA ALA A 36 -45.41 -35.40 5.86
C ALA A 36 -46.74 -35.00 5.20
N GLY A 37 -46.81 -33.83 4.55
CA GLY A 37 -47.99 -33.38 3.81
C GLY A 37 -48.32 -34.31 2.64
N VAL A 38 -47.32 -34.72 1.85
CA VAL A 38 -47.49 -35.69 0.75
C VAL A 38 -47.94 -37.05 1.28
N ALA A 39 -47.30 -37.56 2.34
CA ALA A 39 -47.69 -38.84 2.95
C ALA A 39 -49.13 -38.81 3.47
N ALA A 40 -49.53 -37.74 4.18
CA ALA A 40 -50.89 -37.55 4.66
C ALA A 40 -51.91 -37.47 3.51
N ALA A 41 -51.58 -36.80 2.40
CA ALA A 41 -52.44 -36.75 1.22
C ALA A 41 -52.62 -38.12 0.55
N VAL A 42 -51.55 -38.94 0.47
CA VAL A 42 -51.63 -40.32 -0.05
C VAL A 42 -52.49 -41.19 0.87
N CYS A 43 -52.27 -41.12 2.18
CA CYS A 43 -53.10 -41.86 3.15
C CYS A 43 -54.57 -41.43 3.06
N ALA A 44 -54.85 -40.14 2.91
CA ALA A 44 -56.21 -39.63 2.77
C ALA A 44 -56.91 -40.16 1.53
N TYR A 45 -56.18 -40.27 0.41
CA TYR A 45 -56.70 -40.86 -0.83
C TYR A 45 -57.03 -42.34 -0.67
N VAL A 46 -56.16 -43.12 -0.01
CA VAL A 46 -56.37 -44.55 0.23
C VAL A 46 -57.51 -44.82 1.22
N LEU A 47 -57.62 -44.00 2.28
CA LEU A 47 -58.62 -44.14 3.34
C LEU A 47 -59.97 -43.47 3.00
N GLY A 48 -60.04 -42.69 1.92
CA GLY A 48 -61.24 -41.92 1.54
C GLY A 48 -61.60 -40.80 2.50
N GLN A 49 -60.66 -40.34 3.34
CA GLN A 49 -60.94 -39.41 4.43
C GLN A 49 -60.59 -37.97 4.03
N SER A 50 -61.61 -37.16 3.77
CA SER A 50 -61.46 -35.78 3.27
C SER A 50 -60.77 -34.83 4.25
N ASP A 51 -60.91 -35.05 5.55
CA ASP A 51 -60.26 -34.21 6.58
C ASP A 51 -58.75 -34.40 6.62
N LEU A 52 -58.27 -35.63 6.40
CA LEU A 52 -56.84 -35.91 6.34
C LEU A 52 -56.19 -35.26 5.11
N LEU A 53 -56.93 -35.16 4.00
CA LEU A 53 -56.48 -34.47 2.79
C LEU A 53 -56.30 -32.97 3.01
N ARG A 54 -57.21 -32.32 3.78
CA ARG A 54 -57.09 -30.90 4.13
C ARG A 54 -55.83 -30.62 4.96
N VAL A 55 -55.53 -31.48 5.93
CA VAL A 55 -54.33 -31.38 6.78
C VAL A 55 -53.07 -31.61 5.94
N GLY A 56 -53.05 -32.66 5.11
CA GLY A 56 -51.92 -32.96 4.23
C GLY A 56 -51.63 -31.81 3.24
N LEU A 57 -52.67 -31.23 2.67
CA LEU A 57 -52.55 -30.06 1.78
C LEU A 57 -51.99 -28.85 2.53
N LEU A 58 -52.47 -28.53 3.73
CA LEU A 58 -51.98 -27.39 4.51
C LEU A 58 -50.49 -27.55 4.87
N LEU A 59 -50.07 -28.76 5.26
CA LEU A 59 -48.68 -29.09 5.55
C LEU A 59 -47.77 -28.97 4.31
N ALA A 60 -48.27 -29.34 3.13
CA ALA A 60 -47.51 -29.24 1.88
C ALA A 60 -47.47 -27.80 1.31
N VAL A 61 -48.55 -27.03 1.46
CA VAL A 61 -48.65 -25.66 0.93
C VAL A 61 -47.78 -24.69 1.72
N LEU A 62 -47.68 -24.83 3.05
CA LEU A 62 -46.89 -23.94 3.89
C LEU A 62 -45.42 -23.77 3.45
N PRO A 63 -44.61 -24.85 3.25
CA PRO A 63 -43.23 -24.72 2.79
C PRO A 63 -43.14 -24.16 1.35
N LEU A 64 -44.11 -24.45 0.48
CA LEU A 64 -44.16 -23.90 -0.88
C LEU A 64 -44.42 -22.39 -0.87
N VAL A 65 -45.32 -21.92 -0.01
CA VAL A 65 -45.58 -20.48 0.20
C VAL A 65 -44.34 -19.80 0.75
N CYS A 66 -43.69 -20.38 1.76
CA CYS A 66 -42.45 -19.83 2.34
C CYS A 66 -41.34 -19.72 1.28
N ALA A 67 -41.12 -20.77 0.48
CA ALA A 67 -40.13 -20.75 -0.60
C ALA A 67 -40.46 -19.69 -1.67
N THR A 68 -41.74 -19.54 -2.03
CA THR A 68 -42.18 -18.56 -3.04
C THR A 68 -41.99 -17.11 -2.56
N VAL A 69 -42.35 -16.84 -1.31
CA VAL A 69 -42.18 -15.52 -0.68
C VAL A 69 -40.69 -15.17 -0.57
N LEU A 70 -39.86 -16.12 -0.12
CA LEU A 70 -38.41 -15.91 0.02
C LEU A 70 -37.74 -15.69 -1.35
N TYR A 71 -38.12 -16.49 -2.35
CA TYR A 71 -37.61 -16.34 -3.71
C TYR A 71 -37.99 -14.99 -4.34
N ARG A 72 -39.20 -14.47 -4.10
CA ARG A 72 -39.60 -13.14 -4.58
C ARG A 72 -38.87 -12.00 -3.86
N THR A 73 -38.63 -12.16 -2.57
CA THR A 73 -37.96 -11.14 -1.75
C THR A 73 -36.48 -11.00 -2.10
N ARG A 74 -35.82 -12.09 -2.54
CA ARG A 74 -34.37 -12.12 -2.82
C ARG A 74 -33.88 -11.07 -3.79
N TYR A 75 -34.66 -10.76 -4.83
CA TYR A 75 -34.27 -9.83 -5.90
C TYR A 75 -34.41 -8.37 -5.49
N ARG A 76 -34.99 -8.12 -4.32
CA ARG A 76 -35.37 -6.79 -3.87
C ARG A 76 -34.60 -6.33 -2.64
N VAL A 77 -33.46 -6.95 -2.36
CA VAL A 77 -32.52 -6.51 -1.32
C VAL A 77 -31.20 -6.12 -1.99
N ALA A 78 -30.69 -4.94 -1.73
CA ALA A 78 -29.38 -4.49 -2.19
C ALA A 78 -28.41 -4.42 -1.00
N GLY A 79 -27.19 -4.93 -1.19
CA GLY A 79 -26.11 -4.86 -0.21
C GLY A 79 -24.95 -4.07 -0.78
N SER A 80 -24.37 -3.20 0.04
CA SER A 80 -23.15 -2.47 -0.30
C SER A 80 -22.19 -2.48 0.89
N ARG A 81 -20.90 -2.46 0.57
CA ARG A 81 -19.82 -2.30 1.54
C ARG A 81 -19.07 -1.01 1.24
N ARG A 82 -18.63 -0.33 2.29
CA ARG A 82 -17.74 0.82 2.21
C ARG A 82 -16.65 0.67 3.27
N LEU A 83 -15.42 0.88 2.85
CA LEU A 83 -14.25 0.87 3.72
C LEU A 83 -13.81 2.30 4.01
N SER A 84 -13.59 2.63 5.30
CA SER A 84 -13.16 3.97 5.69
C SER A 84 -12.13 3.91 6.83
N PRO A 85 -10.88 4.37 6.60
CA PRO A 85 -10.25 4.65 5.29
C PRO A 85 -9.85 3.34 4.57
N ALA A 86 -9.63 3.41 3.24
CA ALA A 86 -9.21 2.25 2.44
C ALA A 86 -7.71 1.94 2.53
N ARG A 87 -6.91 2.92 2.98
CA ARG A 87 -5.48 2.81 3.23
C ARG A 87 -5.21 3.15 4.70
N VAL A 88 -4.53 2.26 5.42
CA VAL A 88 -4.17 2.44 6.83
C VAL A 88 -2.74 2.02 7.10
N PRO A 89 -2.00 2.68 8.02
CA PRO A 89 -0.73 2.15 8.51
C PRO A 89 -0.92 0.82 9.25
N ALA A 90 0.09 -0.05 9.19
CA ALA A 90 0.11 -1.28 9.97
C ALA A 90 -0.13 -1.00 11.46
N GLY A 91 -0.97 -1.82 12.10
CA GLY A 91 -1.44 -1.65 13.48
C GLY A 91 -2.58 -0.66 13.68
N SER A 92 -3.00 0.06 12.64
CA SER A 92 -4.16 0.97 12.72
C SER A 92 -5.47 0.26 12.39
N GLU A 93 -6.57 0.73 12.97
CA GLU A 93 -7.91 0.20 12.71
C GLU A 93 -8.56 0.88 11.50
N ALA A 94 -9.22 0.11 10.64
CA ALA A 94 -10.15 0.60 9.63
C ALA A 94 -11.58 0.16 9.96
N ARG A 95 -12.58 0.97 9.58
CA ARG A 95 -13.99 0.63 9.78
C ARG A 95 -14.61 0.19 8.46
N VAL A 96 -15.24 -0.98 8.50
CA VAL A 96 -16.06 -1.50 7.40
C VAL A 96 -17.51 -1.17 7.70
N HIS A 97 -18.17 -0.48 6.78
CA HIS A 97 -19.59 -0.16 6.83
C HIS A 97 -20.32 -1.08 5.86
N LEU A 98 -21.24 -1.88 6.38
CA LEU A 98 -22.13 -2.72 5.61
C LEU A 98 -23.51 -2.10 5.60
N ARG A 99 -24.04 -1.81 4.42
CA ARG A 99 -25.35 -1.23 4.24
C ARG A 99 -26.25 -2.17 3.45
N MET A 100 -27.43 -2.42 4.02
CA MET A 100 -28.48 -3.22 3.43
C MET A 100 -29.71 -2.35 3.17
N ASP A 101 -30.16 -2.29 1.91
CA ASP A 101 -31.33 -1.54 1.48
C ASP A 101 -32.43 -2.52 1.02
N ASN A 102 -33.63 -2.38 1.59
CA ASN A 102 -34.82 -3.09 1.15
C ASN A 102 -35.51 -2.29 0.03
N VAL A 103 -35.28 -2.65 -1.23
CA VAL A 103 -35.93 -2.01 -2.39
C VAL A 103 -37.31 -2.58 -2.68
N SER A 104 -37.86 -3.41 -1.79
CA SER A 104 -39.18 -4.01 -1.92
C SER A 104 -40.28 -3.19 -1.22
N ARG A 105 -41.53 -3.49 -1.59
CA ARG A 105 -42.73 -2.97 -0.92
C ARG A 105 -43.18 -3.83 0.27
N LEU A 106 -42.41 -4.87 0.61
CA LEU A 106 -42.72 -5.81 1.68
C LEU A 106 -41.62 -5.75 2.77
N PRO A 107 -41.95 -6.01 4.04
CA PRO A 107 -40.93 -6.14 5.06
C PRO A 107 -40.07 -7.39 4.79
N THR A 108 -38.77 -7.27 5.02
CA THR A 108 -37.87 -8.43 4.94
C THR A 108 -37.96 -9.28 6.21
N GLY A 109 -37.80 -10.60 6.09
CA GLY A 109 -37.64 -11.51 7.25
C GLY A 109 -36.33 -11.30 8.00
N LEU A 110 -35.95 -12.28 8.81
CA LEU A 110 -34.66 -12.27 9.51
C LEU A 110 -33.53 -12.39 8.48
N LEU A 111 -32.57 -11.47 8.56
CA LEU A 111 -31.43 -11.41 7.67
C LEU A 111 -30.16 -11.73 8.44
N MET A 112 -29.35 -12.63 7.89
CA MET A 112 -28.01 -12.88 8.39
C MET A 112 -27.00 -12.38 7.37
N LEU A 113 -26.27 -11.33 7.75
CA LEU A 113 -25.20 -10.76 6.95
C LEU A 113 -23.87 -11.37 7.39
N GLN A 114 -23.11 -11.88 6.45
CA GLN A 114 -21.78 -12.43 6.68
C GLN A 114 -20.81 -11.82 5.67
N ASP A 115 -19.74 -11.20 6.15
CA ASP A 115 -18.65 -10.77 5.28
C ASP A 115 -17.48 -11.76 5.38
N ARG A 116 -16.75 -11.93 4.29
CA ARG A 116 -15.55 -12.77 4.24
C ARG A 116 -14.33 -11.86 4.33
N VAL A 117 -13.59 -12.01 5.42
CA VAL A 117 -12.34 -11.28 5.65
C VAL A 117 -11.18 -12.27 5.75
N PRO A 118 -9.97 -11.92 5.26
CA PRO A 118 -8.76 -12.70 5.52
C PRO A 118 -8.52 -12.86 7.02
N TYR A 119 -7.99 -14.02 7.42
CA TYR A 119 -7.81 -14.36 8.84
C TYR A 119 -6.90 -13.36 9.59
N VAL A 120 -5.93 -12.78 8.90
CA VAL A 120 -5.02 -11.75 9.43
C VAL A 120 -5.78 -10.52 9.95
N LEU A 121 -6.97 -10.23 9.40
CA LEU A 121 -7.82 -9.11 9.82
C LEU A 121 -8.80 -9.46 10.96
N GLY A 122 -8.84 -10.72 11.37
CA GLY A 122 -9.72 -11.22 12.43
C GLY A 122 -10.76 -12.26 11.97
N PRO A 123 -11.72 -12.60 12.84
CA PRO A 123 -12.74 -13.61 12.55
C PRO A 123 -13.75 -13.11 11.51
N ARG A 124 -14.45 -14.05 10.86
CA ARG A 124 -15.50 -13.73 9.88
C ARG A 124 -16.68 -13.04 10.58
N PRO A 125 -16.96 -11.75 10.30
CA PRO A 125 -18.03 -11.02 10.96
C PRO A 125 -19.39 -11.54 10.50
N ARG A 126 -20.30 -11.74 11.47
CA ARG A 126 -21.67 -12.21 11.25
C ARG A 126 -22.61 -11.32 12.03
N PHE A 127 -23.62 -10.81 11.35
CA PHE A 127 -24.64 -9.93 11.94
C PHE A 127 -26.02 -10.48 11.62
N VAL A 128 -26.84 -10.57 12.66
CA VAL A 128 -28.28 -10.83 12.48
C VAL A 128 -28.97 -9.47 12.49
N LEU A 129 -29.65 -9.16 11.40
CA LEU A 129 -30.48 -7.97 11.28
C LEU A 129 -31.94 -8.40 11.41
N ASP A 130 -32.64 -7.67 12.27
CA ASP A 130 -34.09 -7.76 12.36
C ASP A 130 -34.76 -7.26 11.09
N ARG A 131 -36.09 -7.43 11.05
CA ARG A 131 -36.97 -6.99 9.97
C ARG A 131 -36.58 -5.59 9.46
N VAL A 132 -36.43 -5.51 8.14
CA VAL A 132 -36.23 -4.25 7.41
C VAL A 132 -37.54 -3.88 6.75
N GLU A 133 -38.11 -2.75 7.13
CA GLU A 133 -39.37 -2.24 6.57
C GLU A 133 -39.26 -1.97 5.06
N PRO A 134 -40.40 -1.88 4.33
CA PRO A 134 -40.42 -1.48 2.92
C PRO A 134 -39.66 -0.17 2.69
N GLY A 135 -38.73 -0.14 1.73
CA GLY A 135 -37.89 1.03 1.49
C GLY A 135 -36.89 1.36 2.61
N GLY A 136 -36.84 0.55 3.67
CA GLY A 136 -35.99 0.75 4.83
C GLY A 136 -34.53 0.39 4.56
N ARG A 137 -33.65 0.95 5.39
CA ARG A 137 -32.20 0.72 5.35
C ARG A 137 -31.70 0.25 6.72
N ARG A 138 -30.71 -0.64 6.73
CA ARG A 138 -29.97 -1.03 7.92
C ARG A 138 -28.48 -0.93 7.64
N GLU A 139 -27.74 -0.40 8.60
CA GLU A 139 -26.30 -0.26 8.53
C GLU A 139 -25.68 -0.93 9.76
N VAL A 140 -24.64 -1.71 9.53
CA VAL A 140 -23.81 -2.29 10.58
C VAL A 140 -22.36 -2.03 10.25
N SER A 141 -21.54 -1.80 11.27
CA SER A 141 -20.11 -1.60 11.08
C SER A 141 -19.30 -2.52 11.97
N TYR A 142 -18.12 -2.86 11.49
CA TYR A 142 -17.12 -3.60 12.25
C TYR A 142 -15.73 -3.05 11.97
N ARG A 143 -14.78 -3.40 12.84
CA ARG A 143 -13.41 -2.93 12.75
C ARG A 143 -12.50 -4.05 12.27
N VAL A 144 -11.51 -3.68 11.47
CA VAL A 144 -10.45 -4.57 11.01
C VAL A 144 -9.11 -3.91 11.30
N ARG A 145 -8.12 -4.73 11.65
CA ARG A 145 -6.75 -4.30 11.92
C ARG A 145 -5.80 -5.41 11.46
N SER A 146 -4.68 -5.03 10.88
CA SER A 146 -3.54 -5.92 10.59
C SER A 146 -2.28 -5.29 11.13
N ASP A 147 -1.43 -6.06 11.79
CA ASP A 147 -0.06 -5.63 12.12
C ASP A 147 0.93 -5.92 10.97
N LEU A 148 0.53 -6.73 9.98
CA LEU A 148 1.29 -7.00 8.77
C LEU A 148 0.82 -6.09 7.63
N ARG A 149 1.78 -5.60 6.85
CA ARG A 149 1.52 -4.86 5.61
C ARG A 149 0.97 -5.79 4.53
N GLY A 150 0.19 -5.23 3.60
CA GLY A 150 -0.37 -6.00 2.50
C GLY A 150 -1.64 -5.42 1.91
N ARG A 151 -2.12 -6.07 0.86
CA ARG A 151 -3.43 -5.81 0.26
C ARG A 151 -4.39 -6.93 0.63
N TYR A 152 -5.43 -6.59 1.39
CA TYR A 152 -6.40 -7.55 1.90
C TYR A 152 -7.76 -7.35 1.21
N PRO A 153 -8.15 -8.26 0.30
CA PRO A 153 -9.49 -8.21 -0.29
C PRO A 153 -10.53 -8.63 0.74
N LEU A 154 -11.52 -7.77 0.95
CA LEU A 154 -12.72 -8.04 1.72
C LEU A 154 -13.81 -8.52 0.76
N GLY A 155 -14.56 -9.54 1.15
CA GLY A 155 -15.67 -10.09 0.37
C GLY A 155 -15.47 -11.54 -0.04
N PRO A 156 -16.49 -12.14 -0.69
CA PRO A 156 -17.77 -11.52 -1.05
C PRO A 156 -18.71 -11.34 0.16
N LEU A 157 -19.60 -10.34 0.08
CA LEU A 157 -20.64 -10.14 1.09
C LEU A 157 -21.76 -11.18 0.88
N GLN A 158 -22.08 -11.95 1.90
CA GLN A 158 -23.10 -12.99 1.86
C GLN A 158 -24.30 -12.57 2.70
N LEU A 159 -25.48 -12.61 2.10
CA LEU A 159 -26.75 -12.39 2.75
C LEU A 159 -27.53 -13.69 2.76
N ARG A 160 -27.80 -14.22 3.95
CA ARG A 160 -28.66 -15.36 4.16
C ARG A 160 -30.02 -14.87 4.65
N LEU A 161 -31.06 -15.19 3.89
CA LEU A 161 -32.45 -14.90 4.21
C LEU A 161 -33.09 -16.18 4.75
N SER A 162 -33.85 -16.07 5.83
CA SER A 162 -34.59 -17.19 6.40
C SER A 162 -36.04 -16.79 6.64
N ASP A 163 -36.98 -17.71 6.38
CA ASP A 163 -38.38 -17.50 6.71
C ASP A 163 -38.63 -17.64 8.23
N PRO A 164 -39.74 -17.09 8.76
CA PRO A 164 -40.04 -17.15 10.20
C PRO A 164 -40.22 -18.56 10.76
N PHE A 165 -40.60 -19.55 9.94
CA PHE A 165 -40.77 -20.94 10.35
C PHE A 165 -39.48 -21.77 10.16
N GLY A 166 -38.43 -21.19 9.56
CA GLY A 166 -37.16 -21.83 9.27
C GLY A 166 -37.29 -23.03 8.32
N MET A 167 -38.30 -23.03 7.46
CA MET A 167 -38.58 -24.06 6.46
C MET A 167 -37.77 -23.89 5.16
N CYS A 168 -37.36 -22.65 4.85
CA CYS A 168 -36.64 -22.26 3.66
C CYS A 168 -35.56 -21.23 4.00
N GLU A 169 -34.38 -21.47 3.46
CA GLU A 169 -33.22 -20.61 3.57
C GLU A 169 -32.68 -20.32 2.17
N LEU A 170 -32.35 -19.07 1.93
CA LEU A 170 -31.75 -18.65 0.68
C LEU A 170 -30.51 -17.81 0.95
N THR A 171 -29.40 -18.20 0.34
CA THR A 171 -28.16 -17.41 0.39
C THR A 171 -27.98 -16.65 -0.92
N ARG A 172 -27.71 -15.35 -0.80
CA ARG A 172 -27.32 -14.46 -1.90
C ARG A 172 -25.92 -13.94 -1.63
N SER A 173 -25.01 -14.10 -2.59
CA SER A 173 -23.69 -13.48 -2.57
C SER A 173 -23.68 -12.21 -3.42
N PHE A 174 -23.04 -11.17 -2.92
CA PHE A 174 -22.66 -9.98 -3.68
C PHE A 174 -21.17 -10.12 -4.02
N SER A 175 -20.85 -10.19 -5.31
CA SER A 175 -19.49 -10.45 -5.84
C SER A 175 -18.56 -9.23 -5.76
N THR A 176 -18.97 -8.13 -5.12
CA THR A 176 -18.14 -6.95 -4.96
C THR A 176 -17.05 -7.19 -3.91
N TYR A 177 -15.81 -6.89 -4.27
CA TYR A 177 -14.65 -6.91 -3.39
C TYR A 177 -14.15 -5.50 -3.17
N ASP A 178 -13.83 -5.17 -1.93
CA ASP A 178 -13.13 -3.93 -1.56
C ASP A 178 -11.78 -4.31 -0.99
N THR A 179 -10.74 -3.55 -1.29
CA THR A 179 -9.38 -3.87 -0.85
C THR A 179 -8.95 -2.91 0.25
N LEU A 180 -8.57 -3.46 1.40
CA LEU A 180 -7.85 -2.72 2.44
C LEU A 180 -6.35 -2.79 2.15
N THR A 181 -5.72 -1.64 1.91
CA THR A 181 -4.26 -1.56 1.77
C THR A 181 -3.65 -1.15 3.11
N VAL A 182 -2.89 -2.06 3.70
CA VAL A 182 -2.13 -1.80 4.93
C VAL A 182 -0.72 -1.41 4.52
N ILE A 183 -0.41 -0.12 4.67
CA ILE A 183 0.90 0.46 4.34
C ILE A 183 1.86 0.34 5.54
N PRO A 184 3.18 0.41 5.33
CA PRO A 184 4.12 0.47 6.44
C PRO A 184 3.85 1.64 7.38
N ARG A 185 4.30 1.49 8.64
CA ARG A 185 4.27 2.61 9.60
C ARG A 185 5.23 3.70 9.12
N VAL A 186 4.84 4.95 9.36
CA VAL A 186 5.62 6.13 9.03
C VAL A 186 5.87 6.88 10.34
N GLU A 187 7.13 7.00 10.73
CA GLU A 187 7.54 7.75 11.91
C GLU A 187 7.97 9.17 11.49
N PRO A 188 7.48 10.22 12.18
CA PRO A 188 7.92 11.58 11.89
C PRO A 188 9.39 11.76 12.26
N LEU A 189 10.20 12.11 11.26
CA LEU A 189 11.64 12.34 11.42
C LEU A 189 11.94 13.81 11.74
N PRO A 190 12.91 14.09 12.64
CA PRO A 190 13.28 15.45 12.98
C PRO A 190 13.98 16.13 11.80
N PRO A 191 13.85 17.46 11.67
CA PRO A 191 14.51 18.20 10.61
C PRO A 191 16.02 18.27 10.87
N VAL A 192 16.78 17.40 10.20
CA VAL A 192 18.25 17.36 10.22
C VAL A 192 18.84 18.05 9.00
N ARG A 193 20.07 18.57 9.05
CA ARG A 193 20.70 19.24 7.90
C ARG A 193 21.84 18.38 7.39
N PHE A 194 21.56 17.54 6.39
CA PHE A 194 22.62 16.77 5.73
C PHE A 194 23.56 17.72 4.99
N SER A 195 24.67 18.07 5.63
CA SER A 195 25.73 18.94 5.10
C SER A 195 26.28 18.37 3.79
N GLY A 196 25.87 18.94 2.67
CA GLY A 196 25.76 18.27 1.37
C GLY A 196 24.64 18.91 0.55
N GLU A 197 23.75 19.64 1.24
CA GLU A 197 23.27 20.95 0.80
C GLU A 197 24.47 21.81 0.38
N ALA A 198 24.97 21.61 -0.85
CA ALA A 198 25.78 22.61 -1.51
C ALA A 198 25.03 23.94 -1.35
N LYS A 199 25.72 24.93 -0.77
CA LYS A 199 25.28 26.30 -0.53
C LYS A 199 24.17 26.70 -1.51
N GLY A 200 22.90 26.56 -1.13
CA GLY A 200 21.76 27.08 -1.91
C GLY A 200 20.55 26.18 -2.14
N TYR A 201 20.61 24.85 -2.00
CA TYR A 201 19.59 23.99 -2.65
C TYR A 201 18.58 23.22 -1.77
N GLY A 202 18.61 23.36 -0.44
CA GLY A 202 17.69 22.64 0.47
C GLY A 202 16.47 23.42 0.97
N ASP A 203 16.34 24.70 0.64
CA ASP A 203 15.20 25.54 1.03
C ASP A 203 14.48 26.02 -0.24
N GLY A 204 13.85 25.06 -0.92
CA GLY A 204 13.26 25.19 -2.25
C GLY A 204 12.09 26.17 -2.36
N ARG A 205 11.77 26.93 -1.31
CA ARG A 205 10.67 27.89 -1.32
C ARG A 205 11.05 29.30 -0.90
N GLN A 206 12.13 29.50 -0.13
CA GLN A 206 12.47 30.84 0.36
C GLN A 206 13.78 31.44 -0.20
N ARG A 207 14.71 30.65 -0.75
CA ARG A 207 15.99 31.22 -1.24
C ARG A 207 16.09 31.44 -2.74
N SER A 208 15.23 30.84 -3.56
CA SER A 208 15.22 31.08 -5.01
C SER A 208 14.77 32.50 -5.39
N LEU A 209 14.04 33.19 -4.51
CA LEU A 209 13.68 34.61 -4.69
C LEU A 209 14.82 35.57 -4.34
N ALA A 210 15.79 35.16 -3.51
CA ALA A 210 16.86 36.04 -3.01
C ALA A 210 18.16 35.97 -3.83
N LEU A 211 18.35 34.91 -4.64
CA LEU A 211 19.46 34.77 -5.58
C LEU A 211 19.10 35.18 -7.02
N ALA A 212 17.91 35.73 -7.24
CA ALA A 212 17.55 36.42 -8.48
C ALA A 212 18.27 37.79 -8.61
N GLY A 213 19.54 37.86 -8.19
CA GLY A 213 20.47 38.91 -8.55
C GLY A 213 21.02 38.62 -9.94
N GLU A 214 20.34 39.17 -10.93
CA GLU A 214 20.70 39.53 -12.33
C GLU A 214 21.88 38.94 -13.15
N ASP A 215 22.85 38.16 -12.65
CA ASP A 215 24.09 37.94 -13.42
C ASP A 215 24.59 36.49 -13.63
N ASP A 216 23.92 35.45 -13.14
CA ASP A 216 24.41 34.05 -13.27
C ASP A 216 23.74 33.24 -14.40
N VAL A 217 23.34 33.90 -15.49
CA VAL A 217 22.80 33.23 -16.69
C VAL A 217 23.91 33.04 -17.70
N ILE A 218 24.29 31.79 -18.00
CA ILE A 218 25.16 31.48 -19.13
C ILE A 218 24.40 31.80 -20.44
N PRO A 219 24.74 32.87 -21.17
CA PRO A 219 24.01 33.24 -22.37
C PRO A 219 24.39 32.28 -23.50
N ARG A 220 23.41 31.83 -24.29
CA ARG A 220 23.66 31.03 -25.50
C ARG A 220 23.18 31.78 -26.74
N GLY A 221 23.78 31.47 -27.89
CA GLY A 221 23.30 31.96 -29.18
C GLY A 221 21.84 31.56 -29.42
N TYR A 222 21.07 32.51 -29.96
CA TYR A 222 19.70 32.32 -30.42
C TYR A 222 19.65 31.24 -31.50
N ARG A 223 18.69 30.32 -31.39
CA ARG A 223 18.36 29.36 -32.45
C ARG A 223 16.96 29.64 -32.95
N TYR A 224 16.75 29.41 -34.24
CA TYR A 224 15.45 29.59 -34.87
C TYR A 224 14.41 28.69 -34.17
N GLY A 225 13.39 29.31 -33.56
CA GLY A 225 12.40 28.64 -32.71
C GLY A 225 12.45 29.04 -31.23
N ASP A 226 13.48 29.78 -30.80
CA ASP A 226 13.52 30.38 -29.46
C ASP A 226 12.57 31.58 -29.37
N ASP A 227 11.89 31.74 -28.24
CA ASP A 227 11.01 32.88 -27.99
C ASP A 227 11.83 34.18 -27.85
N LEU A 228 11.54 35.17 -28.71
CA LEU A 228 12.18 36.49 -28.72
C LEU A 228 12.02 37.24 -27.39
N ARG A 229 11.01 36.92 -26.58
CA ARG A 229 10.83 37.49 -25.23
C ARG A 229 11.91 37.07 -24.25
N ARG A 230 12.66 36.01 -24.57
CA ARG A 230 13.75 35.46 -23.73
C ARG A 230 15.13 35.99 -24.13
N VAL A 231 15.21 36.96 -25.04
CA VAL A 231 16.46 37.58 -25.49
C VAL A 231 17.05 38.44 -24.36
N HIS A 232 18.31 38.18 -24.04
CA HIS A 232 19.07 38.95 -23.06
C HIS A 232 19.77 40.12 -23.76
N TRP A 233 19.07 41.26 -23.82
CA TRP A 233 19.51 42.46 -24.56
C TRP A 233 20.90 42.96 -24.13
N ARG A 234 21.30 42.84 -22.85
CA ARG A 234 22.63 43.25 -22.36
C ARG A 234 23.75 42.40 -22.95
N SER A 235 23.53 41.09 -23.06
CA SER A 235 24.50 40.17 -23.65
C SER A 235 24.50 40.29 -25.17
N THR A 236 23.34 40.49 -25.79
CA THR A 236 23.23 40.76 -27.23
C THR A 236 23.97 42.03 -27.62
N ALA A 237 23.89 43.10 -26.83
CA ALA A 237 24.63 44.33 -27.10
C ALA A 237 26.15 44.15 -27.00
N ARG A 238 26.65 43.24 -26.15
CA ARG A 238 28.09 42.98 -25.97
C ARG A 238 28.67 42.06 -27.04
N TYR A 239 27.93 41.03 -27.46
CA TYR A 239 28.42 40.01 -28.39
C TYR A 239 28.02 40.25 -29.85
N GLY A 240 27.10 41.19 -30.12
CA GLY A 240 26.66 41.53 -31.48
C GLY A 240 25.70 40.51 -32.10
N GLU A 241 25.35 39.45 -31.39
CA GLU A 241 24.43 38.39 -31.82
C GLU A 241 23.26 38.22 -30.83
N LEU A 242 22.10 37.75 -31.29
CA LEU A 242 20.96 37.49 -30.41
C LEU A 242 21.34 36.39 -29.40
N MET A 243 21.29 36.73 -28.12
CA MET A 243 21.63 35.84 -27.02
C MET A 243 20.36 35.56 -26.24
N VAL A 244 20.06 34.29 -26.00
CA VAL A 244 18.86 33.87 -25.26
C VAL A 244 19.28 33.44 -23.86
N ARG A 245 18.48 33.85 -22.86
CA ARG A 245 18.61 33.37 -21.48
C ARG A 245 18.42 31.86 -21.46
N ARG A 246 19.47 31.10 -21.17
CA ARG A 246 19.32 29.67 -20.86
C ARG A 246 18.64 29.59 -19.50
N GLU A 247 17.44 29.02 -19.46
CA GLU A 247 16.75 28.73 -18.22
C GLU A 247 17.50 27.57 -17.56
N GLU A 248 18.33 27.88 -16.57
CA GLU A 248 18.84 26.86 -15.66
C GLU A 248 17.63 26.39 -14.84
N GLN A 249 17.10 25.22 -15.17
CA GLN A 249 16.11 24.60 -14.30
C GLN A 249 16.80 24.39 -12.95
N PRO A 250 16.26 24.92 -11.85
CA PRO A 250 16.85 24.69 -10.54
C PRO A 250 16.89 23.19 -10.31
N GLN A 251 18.10 22.64 -10.23
CA GLN A 251 18.32 21.21 -10.09
C GLN A 251 17.88 20.81 -8.68
N ARG A 252 16.62 20.36 -8.56
CA ARG A 252 16.04 19.98 -7.27
C ARG A 252 16.92 18.93 -6.60
N SER A 253 17.12 19.06 -5.29
CA SER A 253 17.86 18.07 -4.52
C SER A 253 17.17 16.71 -4.62
N ARG A 254 17.93 15.70 -5.05
CA ARG A 254 17.46 14.33 -5.26
C ARG A 254 17.78 13.48 -4.03
N CYS A 255 16.86 12.60 -3.64
CA CYS A 255 17.08 11.61 -2.60
C CYS A 255 16.67 10.23 -3.10
N THR A 256 17.61 9.28 -3.11
CA THR A 256 17.33 7.88 -3.40
C THR A 256 17.31 7.12 -2.10
N VAL A 257 16.20 6.42 -1.83
CA VAL A 257 16.08 5.48 -0.73
C VAL A 257 16.28 4.08 -1.29
N LEU A 258 17.40 3.45 -0.95
CA LEU A 258 17.70 2.07 -1.30
C LEU A 258 17.21 1.15 -0.18
N LEU A 259 16.28 0.26 -0.50
CA LEU A 259 15.80 -0.78 0.39
C LEU A 259 16.35 -2.12 -0.07
N ASP A 260 17.16 -2.75 0.78
CA ASP A 260 17.56 -4.13 0.58
C ASP A 260 16.36 -5.04 0.82
N THR A 261 16.00 -5.86 -0.18
CA THR A 261 14.92 -6.83 -0.08
C THR A 261 15.43 -8.27 -0.11
N ARG A 262 16.75 -8.51 -0.15
CA ARG A 262 17.32 -9.86 -0.28
C ARG A 262 16.90 -10.76 0.88
N GLY A 263 16.22 -11.86 0.57
CA GLY A 263 15.78 -12.86 1.58
C GLY A 263 16.91 -13.31 2.51
N PRO A 264 18.10 -13.70 1.99
CA PRO A 264 19.21 -14.16 2.83
C PRO A 264 19.81 -13.09 3.77
N ALA A 265 19.55 -11.81 3.53
CA ALA A 265 20.09 -10.70 4.33
C ALA A 265 19.28 -10.44 5.61
N PHE A 266 18.06 -10.98 5.70
CA PHE A 266 17.18 -10.79 6.85
C PHE A 266 16.84 -12.13 7.49
N GLN A 267 16.87 -12.17 8.83
CA GLN A 267 16.43 -13.33 9.61
C GLN A 267 15.16 -13.00 10.39
N GLY A 268 14.34 -14.03 10.57
CA GLY A 268 13.06 -13.92 11.27
C GLY A 268 11.92 -13.44 10.36
N ALA A 269 10.70 -13.59 10.87
CA ALA A 269 9.48 -13.18 10.20
C ALA A 269 8.51 -12.55 11.21
N GLY A 270 7.55 -11.78 10.72
CA GLY A 270 6.53 -11.13 11.54
C GLY A 270 6.69 -9.62 11.63
N PRO A 271 5.77 -8.95 12.35
CA PRO A 271 5.60 -7.49 12.32
C PRO A 271 6.78 -6.71 12.92
N ASP A 272 7.55 -7.33 13.81
CA ASP A 272 8.70 -6.72 14.49
C ASP A 272 10.04 -7.20 13.92
N SER A 273 10.05 -7.76 12.70
CA SER A 273 11.27 -8.24 12.04
C SER A 273 12.15 -7.08 11.55
N ALA A 274 13.44 -7.37 11.35
CA ALA A 274 14.39 -6.40 10.80
C ALA A 274 13.91 -5.85 9.45
N PHE A 275 13.33 -6.72 8.61
CA PHE A 275 12.81 -6.32 7.32
C PHE A 275 11.63 -5.35 7.43
N GLU A 276 10.66 -5.60 8.32
CA GLU A 276 9.55 -4.66 8.56
C GLU A 276 10.07 -3.30 9.08
N TRP A 277 11.10 -3.29 9.92
CA TRP A 277 11.73 -2.05 10.37
C TRP A 277 12.40 -1.30 9.22
N ALA A 278 13.13 -2.00 8.34
CA ALA A 278 13.75 -1.40 7.16
C ALA A 278 12.70 -0.80 6.19
N VAL A 279 11.58 -1.50 5.99
CA VAL A 279 10.46 -1.02 5.17
C VAL A 279 9.78 0.21 5.80
N SER A 280 9.54 0.19 7.12
CA SER A 280 9.03 1.33 7.89
C SER A 280 9.99 2.53 7.83
N GLY A 281 11.30 2.25 7.92
CA GLY A 281 12.35 3.25 7.79
C GLY A 281 12.41 3.89 6.42
N ALA A 282 12.35 3.07 5.36
CA ALA A 282 12.29 3.57 3.99
C ALA A 282 11.05 4.44 3.76
N ALA A 283 9.87 4.00 4.23
CA ALA A 283 8.63 4.77 4.17
C ALA A 283 8.75 6.13 4.88
N SER A 284 9.33 6.13 6.09
CA SER A 284 9.53 7.33 6.91
C SER A 284 10.47 8.33 6.25
N VAL A 285 11.59 7.86 5.69
CA VAL A 285 12.55 8.72 4.97
C VAL A 285 11.94 9.27 3.69
N LEU A 286 11.21 8.47 2.92
CA LEU A 286 10.56 8.93 1.68
C LEU A 286 9.57 10.06 1.96
N VAL A 287 8.70 9.90 2.95
CA VAL A 287 7.72 10.94 3.34
C VAL A 287 8.43 12.19 3.83
N HIS A 288 9.40 12.03 4.74
CA HIS A 288 10.13 13.15 5.30
C HIS A 288 10.87 13.97 4.22
N MET A 289 11.47 13.30 3.24
CA MET A 289 12.18 13.95 2.14
C MET A 289 11.22 14.65 1.17
N LEU A 290 10.08 14.04 0.86
CA LEU A 290 9.03 14.67 0.06
C LEU A 290 8.47 15.93 0.73
N GLU A 291 8.20 15.88 2.04
CA GLU A 291 7.74 17.04 2.82
C GLU A 291 8.74 18.19 2.81
N ARG A 292 10.04 17.87 2.67
CA ARG A 292 11.13 18.86 2.54
C ARG A 292 11.39 19.33 1.12
N GLY A 293 10.60 18.86 0.14
CA GLY A 293 10.72 19.28 -1.26
C GLY A 293 11.84 18.59 -2.04
N PHE A 294 12.42 17.51 -1.51
CA PHE A 294 13.33 16.67 -2.28
C PHE A 294 12.57 15.91 -3.35
N SER A 295 13.24 15.68 -4.47
CA SER A 295 12.81 14.71 -5.45
C SER A 295 13.22 13.32 -4.99
N VAL A 296 12.26 12.46 -4.66
CA VAL A 296 12.56 11.14 -4.05
C VAL A 296 12.28 9.98 -5.00
N ARG A 297 13.02 8.90 -4.81
CA ARG A 297 12.73 7.60 -5.41
C ARG A 297 13.04 6.47 -4.43
N LEU A 298 12.25 5.40 -4.50
CA LEU A 298 12.55 4.12 -3.88
C LEU A 298 13.30 3.25 -4.89
N LEU A 299 14.39 2.62 -4.47
CA LEU A 299 15.18 1.67 -5.25
C LEU A 299 15.31 0.39 -4.45
N THR A 300 15.21 -0.76 -5.10
CA THR A 300 15.45 -2.08 -4.49
C THR A 300 16.75 -2.69 -5.00
N ASP A 301 17.29 -3.70 -4.31
CA ASP A 301 18.44 -4.51 -4.74
C ASP A 301 18.24 -5.14 -6.13
N THR A 302 16.99 -5.51 -6.46
CA THR A 302 16.63 -6.09 -7.76
C THR A 302 16.69 -5.11 -8.93
N GLY A 303 16.89 -3.81 -8.66
CA GLY A 303 16.87 -2.74 -9.65
C GLY A 303 15.45 -2.25 -9.97
N THR A 304 14.47 -2.50 -9.11
CA THR A 304 13.14 -1.87 -9.27
C THR A 304 13.20 -0.45 -8.71
N SER A 305 12.71 0.53 -9.46
CA SER A 305 12.65 1.92 -9.03
C SER A 305 11.21 2.45 -9.06
N VAL A 306 10.84 3.24 -8.04
CA VAL A 306 9.51 3.85 -7.91
C VAL A 306 9.68 5.33 -7.54
N PRO A 307 9.09 6.28 -8.32
CA PRO A 307 8.22 6.05 -9.47
C PRO A 307 9.00 5.57 -10.71
N GLY A 308 8.49 4.53 -11.36
CA GLY A 308 9.12 3.95 -12.56
C GLY A 308 8.77 4.74 -13.83
N GLU A 309 9.79 5.00 -14.64
CA GLU A 309 9.80 5.58 -16.00
C GLU A 309 9.26 7.02 -16.20
N GLY A 310 10.23 7.93 -16.32
CA GLY A 310 10.22 9.35 -16.71
C GLY A 310 11.68 9.82 -16.71
N ALA A 311 12.03 10.97 -17.32
CA ALA A 311 13.42 11.33 -17.72
C ALA A 311 14.52 11.28 -16.62
N ASP A 312 14.17 11.10 -15.35
CA ASP A 312 15.12 10.88 -14.25
C ASP A 312 14.68 9.82 -13.19
N GLY A 313 13.46 9.26 -13.26
CA GLY A 313 12.97 8.27 -12.26
C GLY A 313 12.80 8.81 -10.83
N PHE A 314 12.50 10.10 -10.67
CA PHE A 314 12.23 10.74 -9.37
C PHE A 314 10.85 11.41 -9.35
N ALA A 315 10.18 11.38 -8.20
CA ALA A 315 8.98 12.16 -7.95
C ALA A 315 9.33 13.64 -7.72
N GLY A 316 8.69 14.58 -8.40
CA GLY A 316 8.87 16.02 -8.20
C GLY A 316 7.85 16.64 -7.23
N ALA A 317 8.19 17.79 -6.62
CA ALA A 317 7.38 18.61 -5.71
C ALA A 317 6.16 19.33 -6.36
N SER A 318 5.42 18.68 -7.27
CA SER A 318 4.17 19.17 -7.87
C SER A 318 2.97 18.32 -7.39
N GLN A 319 1.77 18.46 -7.96
CA GLN A 319 0.62 17.57 -7.72
C GLN A 319 0.99 16.07 -7.82
N GLU A 320 2.05 15.75 -8.58
CA GLU A 320 2.68 14.43 -8.71
C GLU A 320 3.27 13.88 -7.40
N SER A 321 3.57 14.72 -6.39
CA SER A 321 4.16 14.28 -5.12
C SER A 321 3.23 13.41 -4.29
N ALA A 322 1.95 13.76 -4.20
CA ALA A 322 0.99 12.99 -3.40
C ALA A 322 0.70 11.63 -4.05
N ASP A 323 0.59 11.62 -5.38
CA ASP A 323 0.40 10.40 -6.16
C ASP A 323 1.64 9.50 -6.12
N ALA A 324 2.84 10.08 -6.23
CA ALA A 324 4.08 9.33 -6.10
C ALA A 324 4.32 8.79 -4.69
N ALA A 325 4.02 9.58 -3.64
CA ALA A 325 4.03 9.09 -2.27
C ALA A 325 3.06 7.93 -2.09
N GLY A 326 1.85 8.06 -2.64
CA GLY A 326 0.84 7.01 -2.64
C GLY A 326 1.32 5.74 -3.34
N LEU A 327 1.98 5.88 -4.50
CA LEU A 327 2.55 4.77 -5.26
C LEU A 327 3.68 4.07 -4.48
N MET A 328 4.62 4.83 -3.91
CA MET A 328 5.69 4.28 -3.08
C MET A 328 5.15 3.53 -1.86
N MET A 329 4.14 4.09 -1.17
CA MET A 329 3.50 3.43 -0.04
C MET A 329 2.76 2.17 -0.45
N ASP A 330 2.10 2.18 -1.61
CA ASP A 330 1.44 0.99 -2.14
C ASP A 330 2.44 -0.07 -2.59
N THR A 331 3.61 0.31 -3.12
CA THR A 331 4.71 -0.61 -3.42
C THR A 331 5.27 -1.19 -2.13
N LEU A 332 5.58 -0.36 -1.13
CA LEU A 332 6.09 -0.84 0.16
C LEU A 332 5.06 -1.68 0.92
N ALA A 333 3.76 -1.48 0.70
CA ALA A 333 2.71 -2.31 1.30
C ALA A 333 2.76 -3.76 0.82
N VAL A 334 3.24 -4.02 -0.40
CA VAL A 334 3.26 -5.36 -1.01
C VAL A 334 4.67 -5.89 -1.25
N ILE A 335 5.70 -5.10 -0.96
CA ILE A 335 7.09 -5.52 -1.12
C ILE A 335 7.36 -6.69 -0.18
N ASP A 336 8.04 -7.70 -0.69
CA ASP A 336 8.45 -8.90 0.04
C ASP A 336 9.92 -9.20 -0.29
N HIS A 337 10.46 -10.25 0.33
CA HIS A 337 11.83 -10.65 0.09
C HIS A 337 12.07 -11.01 -1.37
N SER A 338 13.18 -10.51 -1.92
CA SER A 338 13.69 -10.92 -3.22
C SER A 338 14.50 -12.21 -3.09
N ASP A 339 14.48 -13.00 -4.16
CA ASP A 339 15.44 -14.11 -4.36
C ASP A 339 16.83 -13.60 -4.79
N GLY A 340 17.07 -12.28 -4.72
CA GLY A 340 18.32 -11.65 -5.13
C GLY A 340 19.45 -11.95 -4.15
N THR A 341 20.67 -12.09 -4.68
CA THR A 341 21.87 -12.37 -3.87
C THR A 341 22.85 -11.19 -3.80
N GLY A 342 22.63 -10.11 -4.55
CA GLY A 342 23.58 -9.02 -4.65
C GLY A 342 22.95 -7.67 -4.97
N LEU A 343 23.78 -6.63 -4.94
CA LEU A 343 23.36 -5.23 -5.09
C LEU A 343 23.73 -4.63 -6.46
N SER A 344 24.25 -5.43 -7.38
CA SER A 344 24.80 -4.95 -8.67
C SER A 344 23.76 -4.28 -9.55
N ARG A 345 22.52 -4.78 -9.59
CA ARG A 345 21.43 -4.17 -10.38
C ARG A 345 21.03 -2.79 -9.86
N ALA A 346 20.95 -2.64 -8.54
CA ALA A 346 20.76 -1.34 -7.92
C ALA A 346 21.92 -0.38 -8.25
N TYR A 347 23.16 -0.89 -8.23
CA TYR A 347 24.34 -0.10 -8.58
C TYR A 347 24.32 0.36 -10.05
N ASP A 348 23.92 -0.49 -10.98
CA ASP A 348 23.86 -0.16 -12.41
C ASP A 348 22.85 0.97 -12.69
N LEU A 349 21.73 1.02 -11.97
CA LEU A 349 20.79 2.14 -12.07
C LEU A 349 21.32 3.43 -11.45
N LEU A 350 22.05 3.34 -10.35
CA LEU A 350 22.74 4.50 -9.75
C LEU A 350 23.86 5.01 -10.65
N ARG A 351 24.46 4.14 -11.49
CA ARG A 351 25.56 4.50 -12.41
C ARG A 351 25.12 5.51 -13.48
N GLY A 352 23.85 5.48 -13.89
CA GLY A 352 23.31 6.34 -14.94
C GLY A 352 22.89 7.75 -14.50
N GLY A 353 22.81 8.03 -13.20
CA GLY A 353 22.24 9.27 -12.65
C GLY A 353 23.21 10.12 -11.82
N ASN A 354 22.89 11.41 -11.67
CA ASN A 354 23.49 12.27 -10.65
C ASN A 354 22.67 12.15 -9.36
N GLU A 355 23.15 11.34 -8.42
CA GLU A 355 22.48 11.04 -7.16
C GLU A 355 22.83 12.11 -6.11
N GLY A 356 21.81 12.75 -5.52
CA GLY A 356 22.02 13.72 -4.44
C GLY A 356 22.36 13.00 -3.13
N LEU A 357 21.33 12.72 -2.35
CA LEU A 357 21.41 11.96 -1.10
C LEU A 357 21.03 10.50 -1.35
N LEU A 358 21.83 9.55 -0.87
CA LEU A 358 21.53 8.12 -0.88
C LEU A 358 21.29 7.64 0.55
N VAL A 359 20.09 7.22 0.88
CA VAL A 359 19.76 6.60 2.16
C VAL A 359 19.52 5.11 1.93
N ALA A 360 20.31 4.26 2.54
CA ALA A 360 20.23 2.82 2.35
C ALA A 360 19.84 2.09 3.64
N PHE A 361 18.93 1.13 3.52
CA PHE A 361 18.58 0.18 4.57
C PHE A 361 19.08 -1.19 4.13
N PHE A 362 20.15 -1.66 4.75
CA PHE A 362 20.80 -2.94 4.43
C PHE A 362 20.50 -3.98 5.51
N GLY A 363 20.26 -5.22 5.09
CA GLY A 363 20.39 -6.37 5.98
C GLY A 363 21.86 -6.76 6.13
N ASP A 364 22.11 -8.05 6.39
CA ASP A 364 23.47 -8.58 6.42
C ASP A 364 24.17 -8.40 5.05
N LEU A 365 25.42 -7.95 5.11
CA LEU A 365 26.28 -7.71 3.96
C LEU A 365 27.48 -8.66 4.00
N ASP A 366 27.75 -9.33 2.88
CA ASP A 366 29.04 -9.95 2.64
C ASP A 366 30.07 -8.93 2.10
N GLU A 367 31.28 -9.41 1.83
CA GLU A 367 32.38 -8.57 1.37
C GLU A 367 32.15 -8.01 -0.05
N GLU A 368 31.56 -8.81 -0.94
CA GLU A 368 31.26 -8.38 -2.30
C GLU A 368 30.18 -7.28 -2.31
N GLN A 369 29.12 -7.47 -1.53
CA GLN A 369 28.03 -6.52 -1.37
C GLN A 369 28.49 -5.24 -0.69
N ALA A 370 29.33 -5.34 0.34
CA ALA A 370 29.95 -4.17 0.98
C ALA A 370 30.82 -3.38 -0.02
N ALA A 371 31.58 -4.07 -0.88
CA ALA A 371 32.36 -3.42 -1.93
C ALA A 371 31.49 -2.75 -3.00
N VAL A 372 30.34 -3.35 -3.36
CA VAL A 372 29.36 -2.72 -4.27
C VAL A 372 28.72 -1.50 -3.62
N ALA A 373 28.32 -1.57 -2.34
CA ALA A 373 27.79 -0.44 -1.60
C ALA A 373 28.84 0.70 -1.48
N ALA A 374 30.12 0.38 -1.28
CA ALA A 374 31.20 1.35 -1.30
C ALA A 374 31.29 2.09 -2.65
N LYS A 375 31.13 1.39 -3.78
CA LYS A 375 31.09 2.01 -5.11
C LYS A 375 29.89 2.92 -5.31
N MET A 376 28.72 2.59 -4.73
CA MET A 376 27.53 3.46 -4.76
C MET A 376 27.79 4.82 -4.09
N ARG A 377 28.57 4.86 -3.00
CA ARG A 377 28.90 6.11 -2.28
C ARG A 377 29.67 7.10 -3.12
N GLN A 378 30.60 6.63 -3.96
CA GLN A 378 31.47 7.48 -4.78
C GLN A 378 30.71 8.36 -5.77
N ARG A 379 29.45 8.01 -6.09
CA ARG A 379 28.60 8.73 -7.04
C ARG A 379 27.52 9.60 -6.41
N SER A 380 27.38 9.58 -5.09
CA SER A 380 26.39 10.37 -4.36
C SER A 380 27.03 11.59 -3.71
N GLY A 381 26.29 12.70 -3.61
CA GLY A 381 26.70 13.88 -2.83
C GLY A 381 26.75 13.61 -1.32
N GLY A 382 25.91 12.69 -0.84
CA GLY A 382 25.96 12.16 0.52
C GLY A 382 25.33 10.78 0.61
N ALA A 383 25.80 9.94 1.53
CA ALA A 383 25.14 8.67 1.78
C ALA A 383 25.08 8.29 3.27
N VAL A 384 23.93 7.78 3.67
CA VAL A 384 23.61 7.29 5.01
C VAL A 384 23.20 5.83 4.88
N ALA A 385 23.79 4.95 5.67
CA ALA A 385 23.45 3.53 5.69
C ALA A 385 22.98 3.12 7.08
N PHE A 386 21.79 2.53 7.14
CA PHE A 386 21.29 1.81 8.30
C PHE A 386 21.51 0.33 8.04
N VAL A 387 22.39 -0.30 8.81
CA VAL A 387 22.73 -1.73 8.68
C VAL A 387 22.06 -2.48 9.82
N LEU A 388 21.13 -3.36 9.47
CA LEU A 388 20.41 -4.21 10.41
C LEU A 388 21.17 -5.53 10.55
N ASP A 389 21.72 -5.79 11.73
CA ASP A 389 22.40 -7.05 12.05
C ASP A 389 21.37 -8.15 12.31
N SER A 390 21.23 -9.09 11.38
CA SER A 390 20.20 -10.13 11.49
C SER A 390 20.39 -11.03 12.72
N GLY A 391 21.65 -11.23 13.17
CA GLY A 391 21.99 -12.02 14.34
C GLY A 391 21.63 -11.34 15.65
N ALA A 392 21.71 -10.00 15.72
CA ALA A 392 21.25 -9.22 16.86
C ALA A 392 19.71 -9.14 16.94
N TRP A 393 19.03 -9.22 15.79
CA TRP A 393 17.57 -9.18 15.71
C TRP A 393 16.89 -10.53 15.97
N ALA A 394 17.58 -11.64 15.67
CA ALA A 394 17.09 -12.99 15.93
C ALA A 394 17.22 -13.42 17.41
N ARG A 395 18.17 -12.86 18.16
CA ARG A 395 18.40 -13.19 19.58
C ARG A 395 17.33 -12.60 20.49
N GLU A 396 16.93 -13.34 21.51
CA GLU A 396 16.20 -12.75 22.63
C GLU A 396 17.15 -11.88 23.47
N PRO A 397 16.66 -10.81 24.14
CA PRO A 397 17.51 -9.90 24.91
C PRO A 397 18.38 -10.56 26.00
N SER A 398 18.06 -11.81 26.38
CA SER A 398 18.77 -12.62 27.37
C SER A 398 19.94 -13.44 26.83
N ASP A 399 20.14 -13.51 25.51
CA ASP A 399 21.22 -14.30 24.92
C ASP A 399 22.56 -13.56 24.97
N VAL A 400 23.60 -14.26 25.46
CA VAL A 400 24.98 -13.76 25.53
C VAL A 400 25.44 -13.28 24.16
N ALA A 401 26.09 -12.11 24.12
CA ALA A 401 26.60 -11.49 22.89
C ALA A 401 27.50 -12.45 22.10
N GLY A 402 26.99 -12.99 20.99
CA GLY A 402 27.81 -13.65 19.97
C GLY A 402 28.60 -12.63 19.14
N PRO A 403 29.40 -13.08 18.15
CA PRO A 403 30.54 -12.34 17.62
C PRO A 403 30.13 -11.04 16.93
N LEU A 404 30.22 -9.93 17.67
CA LEU A 404 30.02 -8.54 17.24
C LEU A 404 31.02 -8.11 16.14
N ASP A 405 32.13 -8.85 15.99
CA ASP A 405 33.26 -8.49 15.14
C ASP A 405 32.91 -8.36 13.65
N ARG A 406 32.03 -9.23 13.11
CA ARG A 406 31.71 -9.22 11.66
C ARG A 406 30.88 -8.00 11.27
N SER A 407 29.85 -7.67 12.04
CA SER A 407 28.99 -6.52 11.78
C SER A 407 29.76 -5.20 11.93
N GLU A 408 30.64 -5.12 12.93
CA GLU A 408 31.53 -3.96 13.10
C GLU A 408 32.54 -3.81 11.96
N GLU A 409 33.09 -4.91 11.45
CA GLU A 409 33.98 -4.90 10.28
C GLU A 409 33.26 -4.38 9.03
N ARG A 410 32.03 -4.82 8.76
CA ARG A 410 31.23 -4.32 7.62
C ARG A 410 30.88 -2.83 7.77
N LEU A 411 30.51 -2.40 8.96
CA LEU A 411 30.27 -0.98 9.27
C LEU A 411 31.54 -0.15 9.06
N ARG A 412 32.70 -0.67 9.46
CA ARG A 412 33.99 -0.03 9.26
C ARG A 412 34.30 0.14 7.78
N MET A 413 34.15 -0.92 6.97
CA MET A 413 34.35 -0.82 5.52
C MET A 413 33.44 0.21 4.85
N LEU A 414 32.16 0.29 5.25
CA LEU A 414 31.25 1.31 4.74
C LEU A 414 31.69 2.74 5.15
N ARG A 415 32.11 2.93 6.40
CA ARG A 415 32.61 4.22 6.90
C ARG A 415 33.89 4.65 6.19
N GLU A 416 34.83 3.72 5.97
CA GLU A 416 36.06 3.97 5.22
C GLU A 416 35.76 4.33 3.76
N ALA A 417 34.72 3.76 3.17
CA ALA A 417 34.22 4.14 1.85
C ALA A 417 33.47 5.50 1.83
N GLY A 418 33.30 6.15 2.98
CA GLY A 418 32.69 7.47 3.11
C GLY A 418 31.18 7.47 3.42
N TRP A 419 30.59 6.33 3.74
CA TRP A 419 29.20 6.26 4.22
C TRP A 419 29.11 6.74 5.67
N THR A 420 28.01 7.41 6.00
CA THR A 420 27.57 7.54 7.39
C THR A 420 26.81 6.26 7.77
N ALA A 421 27.54 5.22 8.19
CA ALA A 421 26.97 3.91 8.50
C ALA A 421 26.68 3.72 10.00
N LEU A 422 25.43 3.38 10.33
CA LEU A 422 24.93 3.13 11.67
C LEU A 422 24.42 1.68 11.80
N SER A 423 24.75 1.05 12.92
CA SER A 423 24.15 -0.23 13.32
C SER A 423 22.76 0.02 13.88
N VAL A 424 21.79 -0.82 13.51
CA VAL A 424 20.42 -0.75 14.02
C VAL A 424 20.18 -1.91 14.98
N PRO A 425 20.13 -1.67 16.30
CA PRO A 425 19.71 -2.71 17.25
C PRO A 425 18.19 -2.91 17.23
N ARG A 426 17.73 -4.08 17.68
CA ARG A 426 16.30 -4.37 17.80
C ARG A 426 15.63 -3.37 18.75
N GLY A 427 14.50 -2.81 18.32
CA GLY A 427 13.75 -1.81 19.09
C GLY A 427 14.30 -0.38 19.02
N ALA A 428 15.35 -0.13 18.23
CA ALA A 428 15.85 1.22 18.02
C ALA A 428 14.81 2.14 17.37
N SER A 429 14.68 3.36 17.90
CA SER A 429 13.88 4.39 17.26
C SER A 429 14.61 4.94 16.05
N LEU A 430 13.93 5.01 14.91
CA LEU A 430 14.48 5.62 13.71
C LEU A 430 14.78 7.12 13.93
N ASN A 431 13.98 7.80 14.74
CA ASN A 431 14.18 9.23 15.06
C ASN A 431 15.55 9.49 15.70
N GLU A 432 15.97 8.62 16.62
CA GLU A 432 17.24 8.75 17.32
C GLU A 432 18.43 8.47 16.39
N LEU A 433 18.34 7.37 15.63
CA LEU A 433 19.35 7.01 14.65
C LEU A 433 19.48 8.07 13.54
N TRP A 434 18.38 8.69 13.16
CA TRP A 434 18.37 9.79 12.19
C TRP A 434 19.13 11.02 12.71
N ARG A 435 18.95 11.40 13.98
CA ARG A 435 19.75 12.47 14.61
C ARG A 435 21.22 12.08 14.74
N GLN A 436 21.51 10.82 15.02
CA GLN A 436 22.87 10.33 15.12
C GLN A 436 23.59 10.38 13.77
N ALA A 437 22.89 10.06 12.67
CA ALA A 437 23.44 10.15 11.32
C ALA A 437 23.84 11.60 10.98
N ASP A 438 23.00 12.58 11.33
CA ASP A 438 23.27 14.00 11.11
C ASP A 438 24.52 14.48 11.86
N ARG A 439 24.65 14.10 13.15
CA ARG A 439 25.84 14.43 13.96
C ARG A 439 27.10 13.78 13.40
N ALA A 440 27.07 12.48 13.14
CA ALA A 440 28.22 11.74 12.63
C ALA A 440 28.73 12.30 11.29
N ARG A 441 27.82 12.77 10.43
CA ARG A 441 28.19 13.43 9.18
C ARG A 441 28.80 14.81 9.41
N THR A 442 28.25 15.59 10.34
CA THR A 442 28.77 16.91 10.70
C THR A 442 30.18 16.82 11.28
N ASP A 443 30.44 15.85 12.14
CA ASP A 443 31.75 15.59 12.72
C ASP A 443 32.77 15.17 11.65
N ALA A 444 32.36 14.30 10.71
CA ALA A 444 33.20 13.90 9.59
C ALA A 444 33.56 15.09 8.67
N ALA A 445 32.62 16.01 8.44
CA ALA A 445 32.85 17.22 7.66
C ALA A 445 33.77 18.23 8.38
N ALA A 446 33.64 18.38 9.70
CA ALA A 446 34.52 19.25 10.48
C ALA A 446 35.97 18.72 10.50
N THR A 447 36.14 17.41 10.59
CA THR A 447 37.47 16.77 10.63
C THR A 447 38.21 16.85 9.29
N SER A 448 37.49 16.80 8.16
CA SER A 448 38.08 16.95 6.83
C SER A 448 38.43 18.41 6.51
N GLY A 449 37.64 19.38 6.97
CA GLY A 449 37.94 20.82 6.85
C GLY A 449 39.20 21.23 7.61
N ALA A 450 39.39 20.73 8.84
CA ALA A 450 40.56 21.03 9.65
C ALA A 450 41.89 20.48 9.08
N ARG A 451 41.84 19.42 8.25
CA ARG A 451 43.04 18.89 7.55
C ARG A 451 43.41 19.67 6.28
N GLY A 452 42.51 20.49 5.74
CA GLY A 452 42.73 21.27 4.52
C GLY A 452 43.44 22.61 4.73
N GLU A 453 43.41 23.17 5.94
CA GLU A 453 44.03 24.48 6.25
C GLU A 453 45.49 24.37 6.74
N GLY A 454 46.07 23.17 6.76
CA GLY A 454 47.43 22.90 7.25
C GLY A 454 48.45 22.56 6.15
N GLY A 455 48.40 23.21 4.98
CA GLY A 455 49.44 23.09 3.95
C GLY A 455 50.68 23.95 4.31
N PRO A 456 51.91 23.43 4.23
CA PRO A 456 53.10 24.15 4.72
C PRO A 456 53.43 25.35 3.82
N ALA A 457 53.82 26.46 4.48
CA ALA A 457 54.37 27.65 3.85
C ALA A 457 55.79 27.40 3.28
#